data_AF-A0AAU8P8N7-F1
#
_entry.id   AF-A0AAU8P8N7-F1
#
_cell.length_a   1.000
_cell.length_b   1.000
_cell.length_c   1.000
_cell.angle_alpha   90.00
_cell.angle_beta   90.00
_cell.angle_gamma   90.00
#
_symmetry.space_group_name_H-M   'P 1'
#
loop_
_entity.id
_entity.type
_entity.pdbx_description
1 polymer ?
#
loop_
_entity_poly.entity_id
_entity_poly.type
_entity_poly.pdbx_seq_one_letter_code
_entity_poly.pdbx_strand_id
1 'polypeptide(L)'
;MKDNQVKKLMDTLSFHPEERERYYAAFDLSGFPQDDVVEYLVKRLGEEKSRPVQEAIVTTLITIGTEAVVKGCAELLRSEDAYVRNAAVEIMRLLQRTSLGVARKLLRDPDPDVRLFAVNVLGELKVKEAVELLRRVVEEDENINVVAAAVEYVGEMGLRSEDREAVRKVRKRFSDPFLEYAVEEALRKMEV
;
A
#
# COMPACT_ATOMS: atom_id res chain seq x y z
N MET A 1 -25.63 7.91 -22.51
CA MET A 1 -25.36 9.26 -21.99
C MET A 1 -24.19 9.26 -21.01
N LYS A 2 -24.19 8.38 -19.99
CA LYS A 2 -23.08 8.26 -19.03
C LYS A 2 -21.73 7.92 -19.69
N ASP A 3 -21.71 6.99 -20.63
CA ASP A 3 -20.45 6.57 -21.30
C ASP A 3 -19.79 7.72 -22.10
N ASN A 4 -20.61 8.59 -22.70
CA ASN A 4 -20.11 9.78 -23.42
C ASN A 4 -19.53 10.83 -22.46
N GLN A 5 -20.09 10.92 -21.25
CA GLN A 5 -19.56 11.79 -20.20
C GLN A 5 -18.23 11.25 -19.65
N VAL A 6 -18.17 9.96 -19.32
CA VAL A 6 -16.93 9.30 -18.84
C VAL A 6 -15.80 9.48 -19.84
N LYS A 7 -16.06 9.17 -21.13
CA LYS A 7 -15.08 9.35 -22.18
C LYS A 7 -14.57 10.79 -22.27
N LYS A 8 -15.48 11.77 -22.22
CA LYS A 8 -15.10 13.19 -22.24
C LYS A 8 -14.19 13.55 -21.05
N LEU A 9 -14.49 13.07 -19.84
CA LEU A 9 -13.66 13.34 -18.66
C LEU A 9 -12.27 12.70 -18.78
N MET A 10 -12.19 11.46 -19.28
CA MET A 10 -10.92 10.79 -19.55
C MET A 10 -10.11 11.55 -20.61
N ASP A 11 -10.74 11.96 -21.71
CA ASP A 11 -10.08 12.76 -22.75
C ASP A 11 -9.57 14.09 -22.19
N THR A 12 -10.36 14.79 -21.36
CA THR A 12 -9.93 16.03 -20.68
C THR A 12 -8.72 15.77 -19.78
N LEU A 13 -8.77 14.75 -18.92
CA LEU A 13 -7.67 14.40 -18.01
C LEU A 13 -6.39 13.94 -18.74
N SER A 14 -6.51 13.41 -19.96
CA SER A 14 -5.34 12.99 -20.73
C SER A 14 -4.71 14.14 -21.51
N PHE A 15 -5.53 15.00 -22.12
CA PHE A 15 -5.08 15.86 -23.22
C PHE A 15 -5.33 17.35 -23.01
N HIS A 16 -6.12 17.75 -22.02
CA HIS A 16 -6.41 19.17 -21.84
C HIS A 16 -5.14 19.92 -21.40
N PRO A 17 -4.78 21.05 -22.06
CA PRO A 17 -3.54 21.75 -21.76
C PRO A 17 -3.53 22.36 -20.36
N GLU A 18 -4.68 22.83 -19.89
CA GLU A 18 -4.81 23.44 -18.56
C GLU A 18 -4.83 22.40 -17.45
N GLU A 19 -3.90 22.53 -16.51
CA GLU A 19 -3.80 21.68 -15.32
C GLU A 19 -5.11 21.64 -14.53
N ARG A 20 -5.78 22.79 -14.39
CA ARG A 20 -7.02 22.93 -13.64
C ARG A 20 -8.16 22.09 -14.22
N GLU A 21 -8.27 22.02 -15.55
CA GLU A 21 -9.29 21.21 -16.22
C GLU A 21 -8.99 19.71 -16.06
N ARG A 22 -7.70 19.31 -16.12
CA ARG A 22 -7.31 17.93 -15.80
C ARG A 22 -7.63 17.57 -14.35
N TYR A 23 -7.32 18.47 -13.42
CA TYR A 23 -7.61 18.30 -11.99
C TYR A 23 -9.11 18.04 -11.75
N TYR A 24 -10.00 18.89 -12.29
CA TYR A 24 -11.44 18.68 -12.12
C TYR A 24 -11.94 17.44 -12.84
N ALA A 25 -11.41 17.12 -14.02
CA ALA A 25 -11.75 15.90 -14.72
C ALA A 25 -11.39 14.64 -13.91
N ALA A 26 -10.25 14.64 -13.22
CA ALA A 26 -9.88 13.57 -12.30
C ALA A 26 -10.86 13.45 -11.13
N PHE A 27 -11.25 14.56 -10.51
CA PHE A 27 -12.22 14.56 -9.41
C PHE A 27 -13.61 14.08 -9.83
N ASP A 28 -14.10 14.54 -10.99
CA ASP A 28 -15.42 14.17 -11.51
C ASP A 28 -15.52 12.67 -11.86
N LEU A 29 -14.38 12.01 -12.13
CA LEU A 29 -14.34 10.56 -12.34
C LEU A 29 -14.67 9.73 -11.09
N SER A 30 -14.71 10.33 -9.89
CA SER A 30 -15.11 9.65 -8.64
C SER A 30 -16.53 9.06 -8.68
N GLY A 31 -17.42 9.62 -9.51
CA GLY A 31 -18.77 9.11 -9.71
C GLY A 31 -18.87 7.86 -10.59
N PHE A 32 -17.74 7.35 -11.10
CA PHE A 32 -17.67 6.28 -12.08
C PHE A 32 -16.74 5.15 -11.61
N PRO A 33 -17.20 4.28 -10.68
CA PRO A 33 -16.35 3.26 -10.05
C PRO A 33 -16.14 2.01 -10.91
N GLN A 34 -16.48 2.04 -12.20
CA GLN A 34 -16.33 0.91 -13.11
C GLN A 34 -14.85 0.55 -13.29
N ASP A 35 -14.55 -0.75 -13.44
CA ASP A 35 -13.19 -1.26 -13.48
C ASP A 35 -12.34 -0.65 -14.61
N ASP A 36 -12.95 -0.33 -15.76
CA ASP A 36 -12.28 0.33 -16.89
C ASP A 36 -11.88 1.77 -16.57
N VAL A 37 -12.69 2.50 -15.81
CA VAL A 37 -12.36 3.84 -15.31
C VAL A 37 -11.25 3.77 -14.27
N VAL A 38 -11.31 2.78 -13.37
CA VAL A 38 -10.26 2.55 -12.36
C VAL A 38 -8.94 2.21 -13.03
N GLU A 39 -8.93 1.29 -14.00
CA GLU A 39 -7.73 0.92 -14.75
C GLU A 39 -7.12 2.15 -15.44
N TYR A 40 -7.96 2.98 -16.05
CA TYR A 40 -7.52 4.23 -16.65
C TYR A 40 -6.92 5.21 -15.63
N LEU A 41 -7.56 5.43 -14.48
CA LEU A 41 -7.06 6.34 -13.45
C LEU A 41 -5.71 5.86 -12.88
N VAL A 42 -5.58 4.55 -12.62
CA VAL A 42 -4.32 3.95 -12.15
C VAL A 42 -3.21 4.16 -13.18
N LYS A 43 -3.48 3.89 -14.46
CA LYS A 43 -2.52 4.15 -15.54
C LYS A 43 -2.15 5.64 -15.61
N ARG A 44 -3.16 6.52 -15.58
CA ARG A 44 -2.98 7.97 -15.66
C ARG A 44 -2.14 8.51 -14.49
N LEU A 45 -2.28 7.96 -13.28
CA LEU A 45 -1.49 8.34 -12.10
C LEU A 45 0.03 8.17 -12.37
N GLY A 46 0.43 7.08 -13.03
CA GLY A 46 1.83 6.84 -13.40
C GLY A 46 2.36 7.72 -14.53
N GLU A 47 1.48 8.20 -15.40
CA GLU A 47 1.85 9.01 -16.57
C GLU A 47 1.78 10.53 -16.31
N GLU A 48 0.96 10.98 -15.34
CA GLU A 48 0.75 12.40 -15.05
C GLU A 48 2.00 13.03 -14.43
N LYS A 49 2.29 14.27 -14.83
CA LYS A 49 3.48 15.02 -14.40
C LYS A 49 3.14 16.16 -13.46
N SER A 50 1.90 16.65 -13.48
CA SER A 50 1.40 17.63 -12.54
C SER A 50 1.08 16.98 -11.19
N ARG A 51 1.76 17.45 -10.12
CA ARG A 51 1.50 17.00 -8.76
C ARG A 51 0.05 17.25 -8.32
N PRO A 52 -0.55 18.44 -8.52
CA PRO A 52 -1.95 18.66 -8.21
C PRO A 52 -2.91 17.67 -8.90
N VAL A 53 -2.66 17.32 -10.16
CA VAL A 53 -3.51 16.37 -10.89
C VAL A 53 -3.30 14.94 -10.39
N GLN A 54 -2.06 14.55 -10.05
CA GLN A 54 -1.82 13.25 -9.42
C GLN A 54 -2.54 13.14 -8.06
N GLU A 55 -2.50 14.18 -7.23
CA GLU A 55 -3.23 14.22 -5.94
C GLU A 55 -4.75 14.11 -6.14
N ALA A 56 -5.29 14.73 -7.19
CA ALA A 56 -6.69 14.56 -7.58
C ALA A 56 -7.00 13.11 -7.96
N ILE A 57 -6.17 12.47 -8.78
CA ILE A 57 -6.32 11.05 -9.15
C ILE A 57 -6.25 10.15 -7.91
N VAL A 58 -5.30 10.40 -7.00
CA VAL A 58 -5.17 9.66 -5.73
C VAL A 58 -6.44 9.79 -4.90
N THR A 59 -6.95 11.01 -4.74
CA THR A 59 -8.20 11.28 -3.99
C THR A 59 -9.38 10.56 -4.63
N THR A 60 -9.46 10.55 -5.97
CA THR A 60 -10.51 9.85 -6.71
C THR A 60 -10.42 8.33 -6.53
N LEU A 61 -9.22 7.75 -6.61
CA LEU A 61 -9.01 6.31 -6.41
C LEU A 61 -9.38 5.88 -4.98
N ILE A 62 -9.01 6.66 -3.97
CA ILE A 62 -9.43 6.43 -2.58
C ILE A 62 -10.95 6.50 -2.45
N THR A 63 -11.57 7.49 -3.09
CA THR A 63 -13.03 7.67 -3.07
C THR A 63 -13.77 6.50 -3.71
N ILE A 64 -13.26 5.96 -4.82
CA ILE A 64 -13.82 4.78 -5.49
C ILE A 64 -13.68 3.54 -4.60
N GLY A 65 -12.48 3.32 -4.05
CA GLY A 65 -12.22 2.37 -2.97
C GLY A 65 -12.55 0.89 -3.22
N THR A 66 -12.62 0.48 -4.48
CA THR A 66 -12.91 -0.92 -4.86
C THR A 66 -11.66 -1.80 -4.80
N GLU A 67 -11.85 -3.12 -4.83
CA GLU A 67 -10.73 -4.07 -4.95
C GLU A 67 -9.93 -3.87 -6.25
N ALA A 68 -10.57 -3.38 -7.32
CA ALA A 68 -9.90 -3.03 -8.56
C ALA A 68 -8.86 -1.90 -8.36
N VAL A 69 -9.17 -0.91 -7.52
CA VAL A 69 -8.21 0.16 -7.15
C VAL A 69 -6.98 -0.45 -6.47
N VAL A 70 -7.19 -1.33 -5.49
CA VAL A 70 -6.11 -1.98 -4.75
C VAL A 70 -5.24 -2.83 -5.69
N LYS A 71 -5.84 -3.60 -6.61
CA LYS A 71 -5.11 -4.39 -7.60
C LYS A 71 -4.28 -3.52 -8.53
N GLY A 72 -4.84 -2.42 -9.03
CA GLY A 72 -4.09 -1.48 -9.88
C GLY A 72 -2.96 -0.80 -9.13
N CYS A 73 -3.17 -0.40 -7.87
CA CYS A 73 -2.12 0.20 -7.03
C CYS A 73 -0.98 -0.79 -6.75
N ALA A 74 -1.28 -2.09 -6.62
CA ALA A 74 -0.25 -3.11 -6.42
C ALA A 74 0.78 -3.15 -7.58
N GLU A 75 0.35 -2.89 -8.81
CA GLU A 75 1.26 -2.79 -9.96
C GLU A 75 2.13 -1.53 -9.92
N LEU A 76 1.58 -0.42 -9.40
CA LEU A 76 2.31 0.85 -9.25
C LEU A 76 3.41 0.81 -8.19
N LEU A 77 3.45 -0.22 -7.33
CA LEU A 77 4.55 -0.43 -6.37
C LEU A 77 5.90 -0.65 -7.08
N ARG A 78 5.89 -1.02 -8.36
CA ARG A 78 7.08 -1.20 -9.20
C ARG A 78 7.42 0.02 -10.06
N SER A 79 6.70 1.12 -9.89
CA SER A 79 7.01 2.36 -10.62
C SER A 79 8.41 2.85 -10.27
N GLU A 80 9.18 3.35 -11.24
CA GLU A 80 10.46 4.03 -10.97
C GLU A 80 10.24 5.39 -10.26
N ASP A 81 9.06 5.99 -10.42
CA ASP A 81 8.70 7.24 -9.73
C ASP A 81 8.32 6.96 -8.28
N ALA A 82 9.16 7.42 -7.35
CA ALA A 82 8.98 7.26 -5.91
C ALA A 82 7.65 7.87 -5.41
N TYR A 83 7.19 8.97 -5.99
CA TYR A 83 5.90 9.54 -5.62
C TYR A 83 4.75 8.61 -6.01
N VAL A 84 4.80 8.03 -7.21
CA VAL A 84 3.76 7.09 -7.68
C VAL A 84 3.74 5.83 -6.80
N ARG A 85 4.91 5.29 -6.43
CA ARG A 85 4.99 4.16 -5.48
C ARG A 85 4.37 4.53 -4.12
N ASN A 86 4.74 5.68 -3.57
CA ASN A 86 4.23 6.13 -2.27
C ASN A 86 2.72 6.40 -2.29
N ALA A 87 2.22 7.00 -3.37
CA ALA A 87 0.79 7.21 -3.58
C ALA A 87 0.03 5.88 -3.61
N ALA A 88 0.56 4.86 -4.29
CA ALA A 88 -0.04 3.53 -4.32
C ALA A 88 -0.11 2.89 -2.92
N VAL A 89 0.96 3.00 -2.13
CA VAL A 89 0.98 2.54 -0.73
C VAL A 89 -0.05 3.31 0.11
N GLU A 90 -0.13 4.64 -0.04
CA GLU A 90 -1.10 5.47 0.68
C GLU A 90 -2.54 5.10 0.36
N ILE A 91 -2.89 4.96 -0.93
CA ILE A 91 -4.21 4.50 -1.35
C ILE A 91 -4.53 3.16 -0.70
N MET A 92 -3.62 2.17 -0.82
CA MET A 92 -3.83 0.85 -0.23
C MET A 92 -3.99 0.90 1.29
N ARG A 93 -3.24 1.75 2.00
CA ARG A 93 -3.42 1.96 3.45
C ARG A 93 -4.79 2.55 3.76
N LEU A 94 -5.22 3.57 3.04
CA LEU A 94 -6.51 4.24 3.29
C LEU A 94 -7.73 3.37 2.94
N LEU A 95 -7.58 2.43 2.01
CA LEU A 95 -8.62 1.45 1.68
C LEU A 95 -8.73 0.28 2.67
N GLN A 96 -7.87 0.25 3.68
CA GLN A 96 -8.02 -0.56 4.88
C GLN A 96 -8.32 -2.04 4.59
N ARG A 97 -9.47 -2.58 5.05
CA ARG A 97 -9.83 -4.00 4.89
C ARG A 97 -9.89 -4.45 3.43
N THR A 98 -10.20 -3.55 2.48
CA THR A 98 -10.19 -3.86 1.04
C THR A 98 -8.79 -4.30 0.58
N SER A 99 -7.75 -3.77 1.21
CA SER A 99 -6.36 -4.06 0.85
C SER A 99 -5.81 -5.35 1.42
N LEU A 100 -6.44 -5.92 2.47
CA LEU A 100 -5.93 -7.11 3.19
C LEU A 100 -5.67 -8.30 2.23
N GLY A 101 -6.61 -8.56 1.33
CA GLY A 101 -6.53 -9.69 0.39
C GLY A 101 -5.37 -9.57 -0.60
N VAL A 102 -5.12 -8.36 -1.10
CA VAL A 102 -4.05 -8.07 -2.05
C VAL A 102 -2.70 -7.98 -1.32
N ALA A 103 -2.62 -7.28 -0.19
CA ALA A 103 -1.40 -7.19 0.62
C ALA A 103 -0.90 -8.58 1.05
N ARG A 104 -1.81 -9.50 1.42
CA ARG A 104 -1.45 -10.90 1.71
C ARG A 104 -0.78 -11.61 0.53
N LYS A 105 -1.18 -11.32 -0.71
CA LYS A 105 -0.55 -11.92 -1.90
C LYS A 105 0.83 -11.31 -2.13
N LEU A 106 0.97 -10.00 -1.96
CA LEU A 106 2.23 -9.27 -2.13
C LEU A 106 3.31 -9.67 -1.13
N LEU A 107 2.95 -10.23 0.04
CA LEU A 107 3.91 -10.86 0.95
C LEU A 107 4.69 -12.06 0.35
N ARG A 108 4.28 -12.56 -0.82
CA ARG A 108 4.96 -13.65 -1.53
C ARG A 108 5.69 -13.18 -2.79
N ASP A 109 5.78 -11.86 -2.99
CA ASP A 109 6.43 -11.32 -4.16
C ASP A 109 7.94 -11.66 -4.15
N PRO A 110 8.55 -12.01 -5.30
CA PRO A 110 9.98 -12.25 -5.35
C PRO A 110 10.80 -11.00 -4.98
N ASP A 111 10.26 -9.81 -5.24
CA ASP A 111 10.91 -8.55 -4.93
C ASP A 111 10.73 -8.17 -3.44
N PRO A 112 11.81 -8.08 -2.65
CA PRO A 112 11.72 -7.69 -1.24
C PRO A 112 11.15 -6.27 -1.02
N ASP A 113 11.32 -5.34 -1.97
CA ASP A 113 10.76 -4.00 -1.84
C ASP A 113 9.23 -4.02 -1.93
N VAL A 114 8.68 -4.87 -2.82
CA VAL A 114 7.23 -5.11 -2.91
C VAL A 114 6.71 -5.77 -1.62
N ARG A 115 7.45 -6.72 -1.06
CA ARG A 115 7.08 -7.34 0.23
C ARG A 115 7.13 -6.33 1.38
N LEU A 116 8.12 -5.43 1.40
CA LEU A 116 8.22 -4.35 2.38
C LEU A 116 7.01 -3.41 2.30
N PHE A 117 6.57 -3.01 1.09
CA PHE A 117 5.35 -2.23 0.93
C PHE A 117 4.12 -2.97 1.46
N ALA A 118 4.02 -4.28 1.22
CA ALA A 118 2.94 -5.08 1.76
C ALA A 118 2.93 -5.12 3.29
N VAL A 119 4.11 -5.22 3.93
CA VAL A 119 4.27 -5.10 5.38
C VAL A 119 3.77 -3.74 5.88
N ASN A 120 4.18 -2.65 5.23
CA ASN A 120 3.75 -1.29 5.60
C ASN A 120 2.24 -1.10 5.47
N VAL A 121 1.62 -1.64 4.41
CA VAL A 121 0.16 -1.62 4.25
C VAL A 121 -0.50 -2.38 5.40
N LEU A 122 -0.03 -3.60 5.71
CA LEU A 122 -0.61 -4.45 6.75
C LEU A 122 -0.49 -3.85 8.16
N GLY A 123 0.66 -3.26 8.50
CA GLY A 123 0.89 -2.61 9.80
C GLY A 123 -0.08 -1.48 10.10
N GLU A 124 -0.61 -0.86 9.05
CA GLU A 124 -1.50 0.30 9.14
C GLU A 124 -2.98 -0.09 9.13
N LEU A 125 -3.30 -1.35 8.83
CA LEU A 125 -4.68 -1.86 8.87
C LEU A 125 -5.20 -2.02 10.30
N LYS A 126 -4.31 -2.21 11.28
CA LYS A 126 -4.65 -2.40 12.71
C LYS A 126 -5.73 -3.48 12.95
N VAL A 127 -5.83 -4.48 12.07
CA VAL A 127 -6.74 -5.64 12.22
C VAL A 127 -5.98 -6.88 12.69
N LYS A 128 -6.65 -7.77 13.42
CA LYS A 128 -6.04 -8.99 13.98
C LYS A 128 -5.41 -9.87 12.89
N GLU A 129 -6.09 -9.99 11.75
CA GLU A 129 -5.61 -10.77 10.60
C GLU A 129 -4.28 -10.22 10.06
N ALA A 130 -4.04 -8.90 10.15
CA ALA A 130 -2.78 -8.31 9.74
C ALA A 130 -1.62 -8.69 10.68
N VAL A 131 -1.86 -8.72 12.00
CA VAL A 131 -0.85 -9.18 12.99
C VAL A 131 -0.44 -10.62 12.70
N GLU A 132 -1.39 -11.49 12.39
CA GLU A 132 -1.09 -12.90 12.04
C GLU A 132 -0.25 -13.02 10.77
N LEU A 133 -0.50 -12.18 9.76
CA LEU A 133 0.30 -12.13 8.55
C LEU A 133 1.70 -11.59 8.80
N LEU A 134 1.82 -10.47 9.54
CA LEU A 134 3.09 -9.87 9.91
C LEU A 134 3.95 -10.82 10.75
N ARG A 135 3.35 -11.57 11.68
CA ARG A 135 4.07 -12.60 12.43
C ARG A 135 4.69 -13.66 11.52
N ARG A 136 3.98 -14.12 10.48
CA ARG A 136 4.56 -15.06 9.51
C ARG A 136 5.74 -14.44 8.77
N VAL A 137 5.67 -13.16 8.42
CA VAL A 137 6.81 -12.44 7.82
C VAL A 137 8.02 -12.46 8.76
N VAL A 138 7.81 -12.18 10.05
CA VAL A 138 8.86 -12.25 11.09
C VAL A 138 9.48 -13.65 11.21
N GLU A 139 8.70 -14.70 10.97
CA GLU A 139 9.13 -16.10 11.08
C GLU A 139 9.79 -16.65 9.80
N GLU A 140 9.36 -16.17 8.63
CA GLU A 140 9.63 -16.83 7.35
C GLU A 140 10.46 -15.98 6.37
N ASP A 141 10.34 -14.65 6.36
CA ASP A 141 11.02 -13.81 5.36
C ASP A 141 12.54 -13.77 5.58
N GLU A 142 13.31 -13.78 4.51
CA GLU A 142 14.77 -13.82 4.52
C GLU A 142 15.40 -12.44 4.34
N ASN A 143 14.63 -11.43 3.92
CA ASN A 143 15.14 -10.07 3.76
C ASN A 143 15.07 -9.31 5.08
N ILE A 144 16.22 -8.81 5.53
CA ILE A 144 16.34 -8.13 6.83
C ILE A 144 15.45 -6.90 6.97
N ASN A 145 15.29 -6.09 5.91
CA ASN A 145 14.48 -4.88 5.97
C ASN A 145 12.99 -5.21 6.08
N VAL A 146 12.55 -6.26 5.37
CA VAL A 146 11.17 -6.76 5.45
C VAL A 146 10.87 -7.31 6.85
N VAL A 147 11.80 -8.10 7.42
CA VAL A 147 11.67 -8.64 8.78
C VAL A 147 11.69 -7.51 9.82
N ALA A 148 12.57 -6.52 9.70
CA ALA A 148 12.65 -5.40 10.64
C ALA A 148 11.34 -4.60 10.70
N ALA A 149 10.78 -4.26 9.55
CA ALA A 149 9.50 -3.56 9.48
C ALA A 149 8.36 -4.41 10.08
N ALA A 150 8.35 -5.73 9.81
CA ALA A 150 7.35 -6.61 10.39
C ALA A 150 7.49 -6.74 11.91
N VAL A 151 8.72 -6.78 12.43
CA VAL A 151 9.00 -6.78 13.89
C VAL A 151 8.47 -5.50 14.55
N GLU A 152 8.68 -4.34 13.92
CA GLU A 152 8.18 -3.07 14.44
C GLU A 152 6.64 -3.08 14.59
N TYR A 153 5.93 -3.43 13.51
CA TYR A 153 4.47 -3.48 13.55
C TYR A 153 3.92 -4.58 14.46
N VAL A 154 4.58 -5.75 14.55
CA VAL A 154 4.20 -6.78 15.52
C VAL A 154 4.45 -6.29 16.95
N GLY A 155 5.49 -5.51 17.21
CA GLY A 155 5.74 -4.89 18.50
C GLY A 155 4.67 -3.87 18.92
N GLU A 156 4.08 -3.17 17.95
CA GLU A 156 3.02 -2.18 18.19
C GLU A 156 1.62 -2.78 18.31
N MET A 157 1.34 -3.85 17.57
CA MET A 157 -0.01 -4.41 17.42
C MET A 157 -0.20 -5.77 18.10
N GLY A 158 0.89 -6.53 18.28
CA GLY A 158 0.89 -7.89 18.79
C GLY A 158 0.93 -7.92 20.31
N LEU A 159 -0.11 -8.49 20.92
CA LEU A 159 -0.21 -8.62 22.37
C LEU A 159 -0.19 -10.08 22.83
N ARG A 160 -0.15 -11.05 21.91
CA ARG A 160 -0.15 -12.48 22.26
C ARG A 160 1.25 -12.98 22.58
N SER A 161 1.34 -14.03 23.39
CA SER A 161 2.61 -14.67 23.76
C SER A 161 3.38 -15.16 22.54
N GLU A 162 2.68 -15.74 21.57
CA GLU A 162 3.21 -16.19 20.28
C GLU A 162 3.82 -15.06 19.44
N ASP A 163 3.26 -13.84 19.49
CA ASP A 163 3.80 -12.68 18.77
C ASP A 163 5.17 -12.28 19.37
N ARG A 164 5.25 -12.24 20.72
CA ARG A 164 6.50 -11.97 21.44
C ARG A 164 7.54 -13.07 21.19
N GLU A 165 7.10 -14.32 21.12
CA GLU A 165 8.00 -15.45 20.84
C GLU A 165 8.58 -15.37 19.42
N ALA A 166 7.76 -15.04 18.42
CA ALA A 166 8.22 -14.83 17.05
C ALA A 166 9.28 -13.73 16.98
N VAL A 167 9.03 -12.57 17.59
CA VAL A 167 9.99 -11.45 17.64
C VAL A 167 11.29 -11.86 18.34
N ARG A 168 11.25 -12.60 19.46
CA ARG A 168 12.47 -13.10 20.13
C ARG A 168 13.29 -14.05 19.25
N LYS A 169 12.63 -14.89 18.46
CA LYS A 169 13.29 -15.88 17.60
C LYS A 169 14.08 -15.24 16.45
N VAL A 170 13.81 -13.99 16.09
CA VAL A 170 14.55 -13.24 15.06
C VAL A 170 16.06 -13.22 15.33
N ARG A 171 16.48 -13.09 16.60
CA ARG A 171 17.89 -13.12 17.02
C ARG A 171 18.63 -14.42 16.68
N LYS A 172 17.89 -15.50 16.41
CA LYS A 172 18.47 -16.79 15.98
C LYS A 172 18.58 -16.89 14.45
N ARG A 173 17.83 -16.06 13.72
CA ARG A 173 17.76 -16.06 12.25
C ARG A 173 18.78 -15.10 11.64
N PHE A 174 19.06 -13.98 12.30
CA PHE A 174 19.93 -12.93 11.81
C PHE A 174 20.90 -12.48 12.91
N SER A 175 22.11 -12.10 12.51
CA SER A 175 23.08 -11.39 13.36
C SER A 175 23.32 -10.03 12.71
N ASP A 176 22.52 -9.05 13.11
CA ASP A 176 22.56 -7.69 12.59
C ASP A 176 22.19 -6.68 13.70
N PRO A 177 23.05 -5.67 13.98
CA PRO A 177 22.81 -4.74 15.08
C PRO A 177 21.54 -3.91 14.96
N PHE A 178 21.13 -3.56 13.74
CA PHE A 178 19.92 -2.77 13.53
C PHE A 178 18.67 -3.61 13.84
N LEU A 179 18.65 -4.86 13.37
CA LEU A 179 17.55 -5.76 13.67
C LEU A 179 17.50 -6.16 15.15
N GLU A 180 18.66 -6.30 15.80
CA GLU A 180 18.72 -6.53 17.26
C GLU A 180 18.06 -5.38 18.03
N TYR A 181 18.35 -4.13 17.66
CA TYR A 181 17.70 -2.96 18.23
C TYR A 181 16.17 -2.97 17.99
N ALA A 182 15.74 -3.25 16.76
CA ALA A 182 14.30 -3.33 16.43
C ALA A 182 13.57 -4.39 17.27
N VAL A 183 14.20 -5.55 17.49
CA VAL A 183 13.67 -6.62 18.35
C VAL A 183 13.55 -6.16 19.81
N GLU A 184 14.56 -5.48 20.35
CA GLU A 184 14.52 -4.94 21.72
C GLU A 184 13.39 -3.94 21.91
N GLU A 185 13.28 -3.00 20.97
CA GLU A 185 12.26 -1.96 21.01
C GLU A 185 10.85 -2.55 20.89
N ALA A 186 10.65 -3.50 19.97
CA ALA A 186 9.38 -4.20 19.81
C ALA A 186 8.98 -4.95 21.10
N LEU A 187 9.90 -5.71 21.71
CA LEU A 187 9.59 -6.44 22.94
C LEU A 187 9.26 -5.50 24.10
N ARG A 188 9.94 -4.35 24.20
CA ARG A 188 9.64 -3.31 25.20
C ARG A 188 8.22 -2.76 25.03
N LYS A 189 7.81 -2.44 23.79
CA LYS A 189 6.45 -1.98 23.48
C LYS A 189 5.38 -2.99 23.89
N MET A 190 5.69 -4.28 23.75
CA MET A 190 4.76 -5.38 24.06
C MET A 190 4.62 -5.67 25.57
N GLU A 191 5.45 -5.12 26.46
CA GLU A 191 5.41 -5.39 27.91
C GLU A 191 4.37 -4.56 28.68
N VAL A 192 3.75 -3.58 28.02
CA VAL A 192 2.70 -2.69 28.55
C VAL A 192 1.32 -3.32 28.38
#